data_AF-A0A5S9MHZ5-F1
#
_entry.id   AF-A0A5S9MHZ5-F1
#
_cell.length_a   1.000
_cell.length_b   1.000
_cell.length_c   1.000
_cell.angle_alpha   90.00
_cell.angle_beta   90.00
_cell.angle_gamma   90.00
#
_symmetry.space_group_name_H-M   'P 1'
#
loop_
_entity.id
_entity.type
_entity.pdbx_description
1 polymer ?
#
loop_
_entity_poly.entity_id
_entity_poly.type
_entity_poly.pdbx_seq_one_letter_code
_entity_poly.pdbx_strand_id
1 'polypeptide(L)'
;MGRHLYNFIWDDFCDWYIEMAKLPLYGEDEAAKKTTRSILAYVLDQTMRLLHPFMPFLTEEIWQHLPHEGESITVAAWPEVKPELSNEQASADMKLLVELIRSVRNIRSEVNTPMSKQVELYIKASTSDVQERLEKNRSYIERFTNPSVLEIGTDVPASDKAMTAVISGAELILPLEGLINLDEEIARLQKRA
;
A
#
# COMPACT_ATOMS: atom_id res chain seq x y z
N MET A 1 -6.19 13.16 -19.55
CA MET A 1 -6.56 11.73 -19.63
C MET A 1 -5.36 10.82 -19.38
N GLY A 2 -4.34 10.79 -20.27
CA GLY A 2 -3.22 9.84 -20.16
C GLY A 2 -2.45 9.84 -18.84
N ARG A 3 -2.18 11.02 -18.24
CA ARG A 3 -1.49 11.12 -16.93
C ARG A 3 -2.29 10.51 -15.78
N HIS A 4 -3.61 10.68 -15.76
CA HIS A 4 -4.44 10.10 -14.70
C HIS A 4 -4.47 8.57 -14.78
N LEU A 5 -4.59 8.04 -16.01
CA LEU A 5 -4.54 6.60 -16.24
C LEU A 5 -3.16 6.02 -15.90
N TYR A 6 -2.08 6.73 -16.26
CA TYR A 6 -0.72 6.34 -15.89
C TYR A 6 -0.55 6.27 -14.37
N ASN A 7 -0.93 7.33 -13.65
CA ASN A 7 -0.83 7.37 -12.19
C ASN A 7 -1.67 6.25 -11.55
N PHE A 8 -2.89 6.00 -12.05
CA PHE A 8 -3.70 4.89 -11.55
C PHE A 8 -3.01 3.53 -11.76
N ILE A 9 -2.47 3.27 -12.96
CA ILE A 9 -1.82 2.00 -13.27
C ILE A 9 -0.58 1.80 -12.40
N TRP A 10 0.30 2.80 -12.32
CA TRP A 10 1.57 2.67 -11.62
C TRP A 10 1.42 2.86 -10.11
N ASP A 11 0.93 4.03 -9.70
CA ASP A 11 0.97 4.44 -8.30
C ASP A 11 -0.09 3.72 -7.45
N ASP A 12 -1.26 3.41 -8.01
CA ASP A 12 -2.37 2.79 -7.24
C ASP A 12 -2.45 1.28 -7.47
N PHE A 13 -2.54 0.85 -8.72
CA PHE A 13 -2.78 -0.56 -9.05
C PHE A 13 -1.53 -1.42 -8.87
N CYS A 14 -0.41 -1.07 -9.53
CA CYS A 14 0.81 -1.87 -9.48
C CYS A 14 1.52 -1.77 -8.12
N ASP A 15 1.80 -0.55 -7.63
CA ASP A 15 2.59 -0.35 -6.42
C ASP A 15 1.88 -0.83 -5.15
N TRP A 16 0.54 -0.69 -5.09
CA TRP A 16 -0.23 -1.02 -3.89
C TRP A 16 -1.16 -2.19 -4.07
N TYR A 17 -2.11 -2.13 -5.02
CA TYR A 17 -3.18 -3.13 -5.07
C TYR A 17 -2.64 -4.53 -5.38
N ILE A 18 -1.73 -4.68 -6.34
CA ILE A 18 -1.09 -5.97 -6.67
C ILE A 18 -0.30 -6.49 -5.46
N GLU A 19 0.47 -5.65 -4.78
CA GLU A 19 1.24 -6.06 -3.61
C GLU A 19 0.33 -6.50 -2.45
N MET A 20 -0.76 -5.77 -2.20
CA MET A 20 -1.77 -6.13 -1.20
C MET A 20 -2.50 -7.43 -1.56
N ALA A 21 -2.84 -7.60 -2.84
CA ALA A 21 -3.53 -8.79 -3.33
C ALA A 21 -2.74 -10.09 -3.09
N LYS A 22 -1.40 -10.02 -2.95
CA LYS A 22 -0.58 -11.21 -2.64
C LYS A 22 -0.97 -11.87 -1.32
N LEU A 23 -1.42 -11.10 -0.32
CA LEU A 23 -1.83 -11.64 0.99
C LEU A 23 -2.98 -12.65 0.87
N PRO A 24 -4.16 -12.30 0.34
CA PRO A 24 -5.23 -13.26 0.13
C PRO A 24 -4.88 -14.30 -0.94
N LEU A 25 -4.15 -13.94 -2.00
CA LEU A 25 -3.80 -14.88 -3.08
C LEU A 25 -2.92 -16.06 -2.61
N TYR A 26 -2.03 -15.81 -1.65
CA TYR A 26 -1.15 -16.83 -1.06
C TYR A 26 -1.64 -17.37 0.28
N GLY A 27 -2.78 -16.90 0.77
CA GLY A 27 -3.41 -17.43 1.98
C GLY A 27 -4.02 -18.82 1.78
N GLU A 28 -4.78 -19.30 2.77
CA GLU A 28 -5.48 -20.59 2.69
C GLU A 28 -6.98 -20.45 2.37
N ASP A 29 -7.54 -19.24 2.50
CA ASP A 29 -8.94 -18.96 2.22
C ASP A 29 -9.22 -18.88 0.71
N GLU A 30 -9.82 -19.94 0.17
CA GLU A 30 -10.18 -20.03 -1.24
C GLU A 30 -11.26 -19.02 -1.67
N ALA A 31 -12.16 -18.61 -0.76
CA ALA A 31 -13.16 -17.59 -1.07
C ALA A 31 -12.52 -16.21 -1.21
N ALA A 32 -11.57 -15.89 -0.32
CA ALA A 32 -10.77 -14.67 -0.43
C ALA A 32 -9.94 -14.66 -1.71
N LYS A 33 -9.26 -15.77 -2.06
CA LYS A 33 -8.52 -15.91 -3.32
C LYS A 33 -9.40 -15.66 -4.53
N LYS A 34 -10.55 -16.31 -4.60
CA LYS A 34 -11.49 -16.17 -5.73
C LYS A 34 -11.96 -14.72 -5.87
N THR A 35 -12.29 -14.07 -4.76
CA THR A 35 -12.70 -12.67 -4.73
C THR A 35 -11.60 -11.77 -5.26
N THR A 36 -10.37 -11.90 -4.75
CA THR A 36 -9.22 -11.10 -5.19
C THR A 36 -8.90 -11.31 -6.68
N ARG A 37 -8.91 -12.56 -7.17
CA ARG A 37 -8.70 -12.86 -8.60
C ARG A 37 -9.76 -12.20 -9.48
N SER A 38 -11.01 -12.22 -9.04
CA SER A 38 -12.13 -11.62 -9.77
C SER A 38 -11.98 -10.10 -9.86
N ILE A 39 -11.60 -9.44 -8.75
CA ILE A 39 -11.36 -7.99 -8.74
C ILE A 39 -10.15 -7.64 -9.62
N LEU A 40 -9.04 -8.39 -9.52
CA LEU A 40 -7.86 -8.17 -10.37
C LEU A 40 -8.19 -8.31 -11.86
N ALA A 41 -8.91 -9.36 -12.24
CA ALA A 41 -9.32 -9.56 -13.63
C ALA A 41 -10.23 -8.43 -14.12
N TYR A 42 -11.21 -8.02 -13.32
CA TYR A 42 -12.10 -6.92 -13.64
C TYR A 42 -11.33 -5.59 -13.81
N VAL A 43 -10.52 -5.20 -12.83
CA VAL A 43 -9.77 -3.94 -12.88
C VAL A 43 -8.81 -3.93 -14.06
N LEU A 44 -8.14 -5.05 -14.34
CA LEU A 44 -7.21 -5.16 -15.46
C LEU A 44 -7.93 -5.08 -16.81
N ASP A 45 -9.07 -5.76 -17.00
CA ASP A 45 -9.91 -5.64 -18.21
C ASP A 45 -10.33 -4.19 -18.46
N GLN A 46 -10.87 -3.51 -17.44
CA GLN A 46 -11.27 -2.10 -17.56
C GLN A 46 -10.07 -1.19 -17.86
N THR A 47 -8.91 -1.46 -17.27
CA THR A 47 -7.68 -0.72 -17.52
C THR A 47 -7.20 -0.90 -18.97
N MET A 48 -7.23 -2.13 -19.50
CA MET A 48 -6.85 -2.39 -20.90
C MET A 48 -7.75 -1.63 -21.87
N ARG A 49 -9.06 -1.60 -21.62
CA ARG A 49 -10.03 -0.87 -22.45
C ARG A 49 -9.74 0.63 -22.46
N LEU A 50 -9.48 1.22 -21.29
CA LEU A 50 -9.13 2.65 -21.17
C LEU A 50 -7.81 2.99 -21.86
N LEU A 51 -6.86 2.04 -21.86
CA LEU A 51 -5.52 2.22 -22.38
C LEU A 51 -5.41 1.95 -23.89
N HIS A 52 -6.37 1.21 -24.46
CA HIS A 52 -6.35 0.77 -25.84
C HIS A 52 -6.20 1.89 -26.89
N PRO A 53 -6.86 3.05 -26.75
CA PRO A 53 -6.66 4.17 -27.69
C PRO A 53 -5.22 4.70 -27.74
N PHE A 54 -4.39 4.40 -26.74
CA PHE A 54 -3.00 4.84 -26.64
C PHE A 54 -1.99 3.73 -26.98
N MET A 55 -2.31 2.47 -26.66
CA MET A 55 -1.41 1.31 -26.86
C MET A 55 -2.15 0.10 -27.45
N PRO A 56 -2.64 0.19 -28.70
CA PRO A 56 -3.62 -0.75 -29.22
C PRO A 56 -3.11 -2.19 -29.32
N PHE A 57 -1.89 -2.40 -29.80
CA PHE A 57 -1.34 -3.76 -29.97
C PHE A 57 -1.06 -4.46 -28.64
N LEU A 58 -0.49 -3.73 -27.66
CA LEU A 58 -0.15 -4.31 -26.36
C LEU A 58 -1.41 -4.63 -25.55
N THR A 59 -2.37 -3.71 -25.55
CA THR A 59 -3.63 -3.88 -24.81
C THR A 59 -4.52 -4.94 -25.45
N GLU A 60 -4.52 -5.10 -26.78
CA GLU A 60 -5.18 -6.23 -27.46
C GLU A 60 -4.56 -7.55 -27.04
N GLU A 61 -3.23 -7.67 -27.07
CA GLU A 61 -2.56 -8.93 -26.74
C GLU A 61 -2.76 -9.34 -25.29
N ILE A 62 -2.64 -8.41 -24.34
CA ILE A 62 -2.98 -8.67 -22.94
C ILE A 62 -4.48 -8.98 -22.81
N TRP A 63 -5.30 -8.20 -23.53
CA TRP A 63 -6.73 -8.35 -23.80
C TRP A 63 -7.19 -9.80 -23.83
N GLN A 64 -6.68 -10.45 -24.87
CA GLN A 64 -7.03 -11.79 -25.30
C GLN A 64 -6.66 -12.88 -24.28
N HIS A 65 -5.75 -12.60 -23.35
CA HIS A 65 -5.34 -13.53 -22.31
C HIS A 65 -6.12 -13.37 -20.99
N LEU A 66 -6.97 -12.35 -20.86
CA LEU A 66 -7.84 -12.18 -19.71
C LEU A 66 -9.15 -12.96 -19.88
N PRO A 67 -9.86 -13.29 -18.80
CA PRO A 67 -11.26 -13.66 -18.90
C PRO A 67 -12.06 -12.48 -19.48
N HIS A 68 -12.50 -12.59 -20.73
CA HIS A 68 -13.20 -11.52 -21.44
C HIS A 68 -14.33 -12.08 -22.32
N GLU A 69 -15.21 -11.18 -22.78
CA GLU A 69 -16.23 -11.45 -23.79
C GLU A 69 -15.99 -10.57 -25.02
N GLY A 70 -16.17 -11.15 -26.21
CA GLY A 70 -15.96 -10.48 -27.49
C GLY A 70 -14.71 -10.96 -28.23
N GLU A 71 -14.57 -10.57 -29.50
CA GLU A 71 -13.47 -11.03 -30.37
C GLU A 71 -12.24 -10.14 -30.31
N SER A 72 -12.40 -8.85 -30.01
CA SER A 72 -11.30 -7.88 -29.94
C SER A 72 -11.67 -6.73 -29.01
N ILE A 73 -10.67 -6.20 -28.29
CA ILE A 73 -10.86 -5.05 -27.41
C ILE A 73 -11.25 -3.79 -28.21
N THR A 74 -10.94 -3.74 -29.50
CA THR A 74 -11.27 -2.63 -30.41
C THR A 74 -12.78 -2.40 -30.53
N VAL A 75 -13.58 -3.47 -30.48
CA VAL A 75 -15.06 -3.43 -30.59
C VAL A 75 -15.75 -3.61 -29.25
N ALA A 76 -14.99 -3.73 -28.17
CA ALA A 76 -15.52 -4.00 -26.86
C ALA A 76 -16.11 -2.71 -26.24
N ALA A 77 -17.14 -2.86 -25.40
CA ALA A 77 -17.81 -1.72 -24.77
C ALA A 77 -16.84 -0.86 -23.95
N TRP A 78 -17.01 0.46 -24.06
CA TRP A 78 -16.23 1.41 -23.27
C TRP A 78 -16.59 1.31 -21.78
N PRO A 79 -15.62 1.41 -20.86
CA PRO A 79 -15.89 1.41 -19.42
C PRO A 79 -16.86 2.49 -18.98
N GLU A 80 -17.89 2.09 -18.23
CA GLU A 80 -18.86 2.99 -17.63
C GLU A 80 -18.66 3.06 -16.11
N VAL A 81 -18.88 4.25 -15.55
CA VAL A 81 -18.80 4.47 -14.11
C VAL A 81 -19.97 3.75 -13.43
N LYS A 82 -19.65 2.90 -12.45
CA LYS A 82 -20.61 2.20 -11.61
C LYS A 82 -20.63 2.83 -10.21
N PRO A 83 -21.60 3.69 -9.88
CA PRO A 83 -21.65 4.40 -8.60
C PRO A 83 -21.62 3.46 -7.39
N GLU A 84 -22.20 2.27 -7.52
CA GLU A 84 -22.22 1.22 -6.50
C GLU A 84 -20.83 0.66 -6.15
N LEU A 85 -19.83 0.84 -7.02
CA LEU A 85 -18.44 0.45 -6.77
C LEU A 85 -17.62 1.59 -6.16
N SER A 86 -18.21 2.78 -5.98
CA SER A 86 -17.56 3.91 -5.33
C SER A 86 -17.68 3.78 -3.81
N ASN A 87 -16.56 3.70 -3.11
CA ASN A 87 -16.51 3.61 -1.65
C ASN A 87 -15.51 4.62 -1.09
N GLU A 88 -16.02 5.76 -0.63
CA GLU A 88 -15.20 6.87 -0.12
C GLU A 88 -14.45 6.47 1.16
N GLN A 89 -15.08 5.70 2.05
CA GLN A 89 -14.46 5.25 3.29
C GLN A 89 -13.29 4.31 3.00
N ALA A 90 -13.45 3.33 2.10
CA ALA A 90 -12.37 2.43 1.71
C ALA A 90 -11.22 3.18 1.04
N SER A 91 -11.51 4.22 0.23
CA SER A 91 -10.49 5.09 -0.34
C SER A 91 -9.73 5.86 0.75
N ALA A 92 -10.42 6.39 1.77
CA ALA A 92 -9.81 7.08 2.89
C ALA A 92 -8.94 6.14 3.75
N ASP A 93 -9.40 4.92 4.00
CA ASP A 93 -8.64 3.88 4.72
C ASP A 93 -7.37 3.53 3.97
N MET A 94 -7.47 3.33 2.65
CA MET A 94 -6.32 3.02 1.81
C MET A 94 -5.30 4.16 1.80
N LYS A 95 -5.75 5.41 1.70
CA LYS A 95 -4.86 6.59 1.77
C LYS A 95 -4.10 6.64 3.09
N LEU A 96 -4.78 6.40 4.21
CA LEU A 96 -4.15 6.35 5.53
C LEU A 96 -3.07 5.26 5.61
N LEU A 97 -3.35 4.07 5.10
CA LEU A 97 -2.38 2.97 5.06
C LEU A 97 -1.16 3.29 4.20
N VAL A 98 -1.38 3.85 3.02
CA VAL A 98 -0.31 4.27 2.10
C VAL A 98 0.58 5.33 2.76
N GLU A 99 -0.03 6.34 3.38
CA GLU A 99 0.68 7.40 4.11
C GLU A 99 1.52 6.81 5.25
N LEU A 100 0.92 5.93 6.06
CA LEU A 100 1.60 5.23 7.15
C LEU A 100 2.81 4.44 6.65
N ILE A 101 2.63 3.57 5.66
CA ILE A 101 3.69 2.69 5.18
C ILE A 101 4.82 3.51 4.56
N ARG A 102 4.51 4.57 3.80
CA ARG A 102 5.51 5.49 3.26
C ARG A 102 6.29 6.19 4.37
N SER A 103 5.61 6.70 5.39
CA SER A 103 6.25 7.36 6.54
C SER A 103 7.18 6.41 7.30
N VAL A 104 6.76 5.17 7.56
CA VAL A 104 7.63 4.15 8.18
C VAL A 104 8.86 3.85 7.32
N ARG A 105 8.69 3.66 6.00
CA ARG A 105 9.80 3.41 5.08
C ARG A 105 10.79 4.58 5.02
N ASN A 106 10.28 5.81 5.05
CA ASN A 106 11.10 7.03 5.07
C ASN A 106 11.93 7.12 6.35
N ILE A 107 11.30 6.97 7.52
CA ILE A 107 11.99 6.95 8.82
C ILE A 107 13.13 5.92 8.80
N ARG A 108 12.83 4.71 8.34
CA ARG A 108 13.83 3.63 8.27
C ARG A 108 14.97 3.97 7.31
N SER A 109 14.68 4.62 6.19
CA SER A 109 15.72 5.09 5.26
C SER A 109 16.61 6.17 5.88
N GLU A 110 16.06 7.09 6.68
CA GLU A 110 16.83 8.16 7.32
C GLU A 110 17.84 7.64 8.34
N VAL A 111 17.52 6.52 9.00
CA VAL A 111 18.40 5.82 9.94
C VAL A 111 19.13 4.62 9.32
N ASN A 112 19.17 4.52 7.98
CA ASN A 112 19.83 3.44 7.24
C ASN A 112 19.44 2.01 7.69
N THR A 113 18.19 1.82 8.15
CA THR A 113 17.69 0.50 8.57
C THR A 113 16.96 -0.21 7.42
N PRO A 114 17.44 -1.39 6.96
CA PRO A 114 16.82 -2.13 5.86
C PRO A 114 15.47 -2.71 6.25
N MET A 115 14.49 -2.76 5.34
CA MET A 115 13.12 -3.28 5.58
C MET A 115 13.06 -4.74 6.09
N SER A 116 14.08 -5.54 5.79
CA SER A 116 14.18 -6.94 6.23
C SER A 116 14.44 -7.12 7.73
N LYS A 117 15.01 -6.10 8.40
CA LYS A 117 15.22 -6.11 9.85
C LYS A 117 13.89 -5.85 10.55
N GLN A 118 13.58 -6.60 11.61
CA GLN A 118 12.40 -6.30 12.41
C GLN A 118 12.66 -5.11 13.34
N VAL A 119 11.66 -4.25 13.51
CA VAL A 119 11.77 -3.00 14.30
C VAL A 119 10.48 -2.79 15.09
N GLU A 120 10.56 -2.18 16.26
CA GLU A 120 9.34 -1.84 17.01
C GLU A 120 8.60 -0.69 16.33
N LEU A 121 7.26 -0.79 16.29
CA LEU A 121 6.39 0.22 15.71
C LEU A 121 5.18 0.42 16.63
N TYR A 122 5.06 1.63 17.16
CA TYR A 122 3.89 2.06 17.93
C TYR A 122 3.13 3.09 17.11
N ILE A 123 1.81 2.97 17.07
CA ILE A 123 0.93 3.86 16.34
C ILE A 123 -0.07 4.46 17.32
N LYS A 124 0.11 5.74 17.60
CA LYS A 124 -0.79 6.53 18.42
C LYS A 124 -1.92 7.09 17.56
N ALA A 125 -3.08 6.45 17.58
CA ALA A 125 -4.27 6.94 16.89
C ALA A 125 -4.84 8.18 17.60
N SER A 126 -5.30 9.17 16.82
CA SER A 126 -5.90 10.39 17.39
C SER A 126 -7.29 10.15 17.98
N THR A 127 -8.01 9.14 17.48
CA THR A 127 -9.36 8.75 17.91
C THR A 127 -9.51 7.23 17.90
N SER A 128 -10.53 6.72 18.60
CA SER A 128 -10.87 5.30 18.58
C SER A 128 -11.30 4.80 17.19
N ASP A 129 -11.93 5.66 16.39
CA ASP A 129 -12.30 5.37 15.00
C ASP A 129 -11.05 5.10 14.15
N VAL A 130 -10.03 5.95 14.26
CA VAL A 130 -8.77 5.74 13.54
C VAL A 130 -8.07 4.47 14.02
N GLN A 131 -8.09 4.19 15.33
CA GLN A 131 -7.55 2.94 15.86
C GLN A 131 -8.25 1.72 15.24
N GLU A 132 -9.57 1.69 15.20
CA GLU A 132 -10.33 0.58 14.62
C GLU A 132 -10.02 0.39 13.13
N ARG A 133 -9.91 1.49 12.38
CA ARG A 133 -9.56 1.46 10.95
C ARG A 133 -8.15 0.91 10.72
N LEU A 134 -7.20 1.25 11.57
CA LEU A 134 -5.84 0.72 11.52
C LEU A 134 -5.80 -0.76 11.91
N GLU A 135 -6.51 -1.15 12.98
CA GLU A 135 -6.60 -2.53 13.45
C GLU A 135 -7.23 -3.46 12.41
N LYS A 136 -8.29 -3.01 11.74
CA LYS A 136 -8.93 -3.74 10.63
C LYS A 136 -7.93 -4.07 9.50
N ASN A 137 -6.89 -3.27 9.35
CA ASN A 137 -5.87 -3.39 8.32
C ASN A 137 -4.49 -3.79 8.87
N ARG A 138 -4.41 -4.28 10.12
CA ARG A 138 -3.18 -4.66 10.82
C ARG A 138 -2.28 -5.57 9.98
N SER A 139 -2.86 -6.57 9.32
CA SER A 139 -2.11 -7.55 8.52
C SER A 139 -1.32 -6.88 7.38
N TYR A 140 -1.87 -5.83 6.76
CA TYR A 140 -1.16 -5.05 5.75
C TYR A 140 -0.03 -4.25 6.38
N ILE A 141 -0.28 -3.59 7.52
CA ILE A 141 0.75 -2.83 8.23
C ILE A 141 1.93 -3.76 8.55
N GLU A 142 1.68 -4.90 9.19
CA GLU A 142 2.72 -5.87 9.54
C GLU A 142 3.51 -6.35 8.32
N ARG A 143 2.81 -6.67 7.23
CA ARG A 143 3.44 -7.15 5.99
C ARG A 143 4.37 -6.12 5.36
N PHE A 144 3.96 -4.85 5.36
CA PHE A 144 4.68 -3.79 4.64
C PHE A 144 5.67 -3.02 5.51
N THR A 145 5.57 -3.12 6.84
CA THR A 145 6.48 -2.46 7.78
C THR A 145 7.40 -3.42 8.54
N ASN A 146 7.11 -4.73 8.51
CA ASN A 146 7.89 -5.79 9.16
C ASN A 146 8.26 -5.47 10.63
N PRO A 147 7.28 -5.24 11.51
CA PRO A 147 7.56 -4.89 12.89
C PRO A 147 7.93 -6.13 13.72
N SER A 148 8.77 -5.96 14.75
CA SER A 148 8.94 -6.96 15.83
C SER A 148 7.78 -6.89 16.82
N VAL A 149 7.31 -5.67 17.10
CA VAL A 149 6.15 -5.35 17.93
C VAL A 149 5.33 -4.30 17.19
N LEU A 150 4.02 -4.54 17.08
CA LEU A 150 3.07 -3.57 16.54
C LEU A 150 1.96 -3.30 17.57
N GLU A 151 2.01 -2.12 18.16
CA GLU A 151 0.98 -1.65 19.09
C GLU A 151 0.23 -0.47 18.47
N ILE A 152 -1.10 -0.57 18.45
CA ILE A 152 -1.98 0.46 17.89
C ILE A 152 -2.96 0.84 18.99
N GLY A 153 -2.96 2.10 19.38
CA GLY A 153 -3.78 2.58 20.49
C GLY A 153 -3.93 4.08 20.50
N THR A 154 -4.90 4.59 21.24
CA THR A 154 -4.99 6.04 21.53
C THR A 154 -3.96 6.48 22.58
N ASP A 155 -3.49 5.52 23.38
CA ASP A 155 -2.40 5.67 24.33
C ASP A 155 -1.41 4.53 24.07
N VAL A 156 -0.18 4.89 23.73
CA VAL A 156 0.91 3.95 23.41
C VAL A 156 2.18 4.42 24.11
N PRO A 157 3.12 3.52 24.43
CA PRO A 157 4.36 3.89 25.10
C PRO A 157 5.10 5.03 24.41
N ALA A 158 5.35 6.11 25.16
CA ALA A 158 6.26 7.16 24.74
C ALA A 158 7.71 6.68 24.96
N SER A 159 8.57 6.89 23.97
CA SER A 159 10.00 6.64 24.09
C SER A 159 10.76 7.96 23.93
N ASP A 160 11.58 8.30 24.91
CA ASP A 160 12.43 9.50 24.89
C ASP A 160 13.48 9.45 23.76
N LYS A 161 13.72 8.26 23.18
CA LYS A 161 14.64 8.03 22.06
C LYS A 161 13.92 7.32 20.92
N ALA A 162 13.01 8.00 20.27
CA ALA A 162 12.31 7.51 19.09
C ALA A 162 12.38 8.52 17.94
N MET A 163 12.27 8.01 16.73
CA MET A 163 11.83 8.82 15.60
C MET A 163 10.32 8.78 15.51
N THR A 164 9.73 9.95 15.28
CA THR A 164 8.29 10.09 15.12
C THR A 164 7.92 10.72 13.80
N ALA A 165 6.75 10.37 13.27
CA ALA A 165 6.13 11.07 12.16
C ALA A 165 4.64 11.20 12.41
N VAL A 166 4.10 12.38 12.13
CA VAL A 166 2.66 12.64 12.21
C VAL A 166 2.07 12.42 10.82
N ILE A 167 1.07 11.56 10.75
CA ILE A 167 0.25 11.31 9.56
C ILE A 167 -1.19 11.73 9.85
N SER A 168 -2.04 11.74 8.82
CA SER A 168 -3.45 12.09 8.95
C SER A 168 -4.18 11.22 9.99
N GLY A 169 -4.34 11.73 11.21
CA GLY A 169 -5.07 11.05 12.29
C GLY A 169 -4.25 10.07 13.14
N ALA A 170 -2.93 9.98 12.96
CA ALA A 170 -2.09 9.16 13.83
C ALA A 170 -0.65 9.70 13.94
N GLU A 171 0.02 9.35 15.03
CA GLU A 171 1.45 9.55 15.21
C GLU A 171 2.16 8.19 15.22
N LEU A 172 3.18 8.06 14.38
CA LEU A 172 4.02 6.87 14.26
C LEU A 172 5.24 7.05 15.14
N ILE A 173 5.58 6.04 15.93
CA ILE A 173 6.69 6.08 16.88
C ILE A 173 7.55 4.84 16.65
N LEU A 174 8.82 5.06 16.28
CA LEU A 174 9.82 4.01 16.08
C LEU A 174 10.97 4.24 17.08
N PRO A 175 11.07 3.45 18.15
CA PRO A 175 12.19 3.53 19.09
C PRO A 175 13.53 3.30 18.38
N LEU A 176 14.51 4.17 18.65
CA LEU A 176 15.84 4.11 18.05
C LEU A 176 16.69 2.95 18.58
N GLU A 177 16.29 2.38 19.71
CA GLU A 177 16.97 1.25 20.32
C GLU A 177 16.92 0.04 19.38
N GLY A 178 18.09 -0.38 18.91
CA GLY A 178 18.22 -1.43 17.89
C GLY A 178 18.05 -0.94 16.43
N LEU A 179 17.67 0.32 16.16
CA LEU A 179 17.60 0.89 14.80
C LEU A 179 18.93 1.49 14.33
N ILE A 180 19.64 2.21 15.21
CA ILE A 180 20.85 2.95 14.82
C ILE A 180 22.09 2.05 14.93
N ASN A 181 22.82 1.90 13.83
CA ASN A 181 24.21 1.49 13.87
C ASN A 181 25.05 2.72 14.26
N LEU A 182 25.40 2.83 15.55
CA LEU A 182 26.14 3.99 16.09
C LEU A 182 27.44 4.24 15.32
N ASP A 183 28.11 3.18 14.85
CA ASP A 183 29.35 3.29 14.11
C ASP A 183 29.15 3.90 12.72
N GLU A 184 28.05 3.55 12.03
CA GLU A 184 27.68 4.16 10.74
C GLU A 184 27.24 5.61 10.89
N GLU A 185 26.54 5.94 11.98
CA GLU A 185 26.09 7.31 12.24
C GLU A 185 27.27 8.24 12.56
N ILE A 186 28.23 7.76 13.35
CA ILE A 186 29.50 8.47 13.61
C ILE A 186 30.27 8.68 12.30
N ALA A 187 30.37 7.65 11.45
CA ALA A 187 31.05 7.77 10.15
C ALA A 187 30.34 8.75 9.19
N ARG A 188 28.99 8.82 9.23
CA ARG A 188 28.18 9.77 8.46
C ARG A 188 28.43 11.22 8.90
N LEU A 189 28.47 11.47 10.20
CA LEU A 189 28.72 12.80 10.77
C LEU A 189 30.16 13.26 10.48
N GLN A 190 31.14 12.36 10.55
CA GLN A 190 32.54 12.66 10.21
C GLN A 190 32.75 13.01 8.73
N LYS A 191 31.92 12.48 7.81
CA LYS A 191 31.96 12.85 6.38
C LYS A 191 31.36 14.22 6.06
N ARG A 192 30.59 14.80 6.98
CA ARG A 192 29.97 16.14 6.84
C ARG A 192 30.73 17.25 7.57
N ALA A 193 31.72 16.88 8.38
CA ALA A 193 32.66 17.80 9.05
C ALA A 193 33.89 18.05 8.17
#